data_AF-A0A4Q5V4E8-F1
#
_entry.id   AF-A0A4Q5V4E8-F1
#
_cell.length_a   1.000
_cell.length_b   1.000
_cell.length_c   1.000
_cell.angle_alpha   90.00
_cell.angle_beta   90.00
_cell.angle_gamma   90.00
#
_symmetry.space_group_name_H-M   'P 1'
#
loop_
_entity.id
_entity.type
_entity.pdbx_description
1 polymer ?
#
loop_
_entity_poly.entity_id
_entity_poly.type
_entity_poly.pdbx_seq_one_letter_code
_entity_poly.pdbx_strand_id
1 'polypeptide(L)'
;MGLFNFLSGKKKNKVPFGDALENVEVQEGLILPKAFANHWEEIKATALDYVEIIATPADKFTATESSFGSIPFFPTGFDYPMDGQGQPMIPLAQLNFAEMPAIEGYPTKGIVQFYIANTDTYGLDFDNHYNPDSFRVIYIEHPENMTVNPHTSFLDNVMKSEYSPVYKPHKLSFARKREYVGISDYRYNLHGFSIDSWYAGYSEEERNSLEDESYELFNTTGHKVGGYANFAQEDPREYIKSGRHGYHKRFRGYFVPKMGNNQCWWWLLYYCK
;
A
#
# COMPACT_ATOMS: atom_id res chain seq x y z
N MET A 1 -55.12 4.02 24.62
CA MET A 1 -54.46 4.65 23.45
C MET A 1 -53.05 5.04 23.89
N GLY A 2 -51.94 4.57 23.38
CA GLY A 2 -51.57 3.58 22.38
C GLY A 2 -50.04 3.62 22.44
N LEU A 3 -49.42 2.52 22.86
CA LEU A 3 -47.95 2.38 22.91
C LEU A 3 -47.40 2.59 21.50
N PHE A 4 -46.45 3.52 21.36
CA PHE A 4 -45.65 3.67 20.15
C PHE A 4 -44.73 2.46 20.01
N ASN A 5 -45.21 1.43 19.31
CA ASN A 5 -44.35 0.45 18.64
C ASN A 5 -43.79 1.11 17.39
N PHE A 6 -42.54 1.56 17.44
CA PHE A 6 -41.80 1.96 16.25
C PHE A 6 -40.37 1.44 16.35
N LEU A 7 -39.92 0.82 15.25
CA LEU A 7 -38.62 0.19 15.00
C LEU A 7 -38.43 -1.23 15.56
N SER A 8 -39.24 -2.16 15.04
CA SER A 8 -38.70 -3.47 14.71
C SER A 8 -37.59 -3.30 13.67
N GLY A 9 -36.35 -3.17 14.11
CA GLY A 9 -35.20 -3.41 13.24
C GLY A 9 -35.37 -4.81 12.65
N LYS A 10 -35.47 -4.92 11.32
CA LYS A 10 -35.47 -6.20 10.63
C LYS A 10 -34.26 -6.98 11.15
N LYS A 11 -34.48 -8.05 11.92
CA LYS A 11 -33.45 -9.06 12.15
C LYS A 11 -33.12 -9.59 10.75
N LYS A 12 -32.00 -9.14 10.15
CA LYS A 12 -31.42 -9.84 9.00
C LYS A 12 -31.30 -11.29 9.47
N ASN A 13 -31.93 -12.21 8.76
CA ASN A 13 -31.89 -13.64 9.09
C ASN A 13 -30.43 -14.03 9.24
N LYS A 14 -30.00 -14.35 10.46
CA LYS A 14 -28.64 -14.79 10.73
C LYS A 14 -28.51 -16.21 10.19
N VAL A 15 -27.48 -16.45 9.39
CA VAL A 15 -27.08 -17.81 9.04
C VAL A 15 -26.62 -18.49 10.33
N PRO A 16 -27.13 -19.68 10.70
CA PRO A 16 -26.61 -20.43 11.83
C PRO A 16 -25.09 -20.57 11.73
N PHE A 17 -24.35 -20.46 12.84
CA PHE A 17 -22.88 -20.44 12.78
C PHE A 17 -22.27 -21.65 12.08
N GLY A 18 -22.85 -22.85 12.30
CA GLY A 18 -22.41 -24.07 11.59
C GLY A 18 -22.49 -23.96 10.07
N ASP A 19 -23.43 -23.17 9.54
CA ASP A 19 -23.56 -22.90 8.11
C ASP A 19 -22.72 -21.69 7.68
N ALA A 20 -22.33 -20.80 8.60
CA ALA A 20 -21.66 -19.54 8.30
C ALA A 20 -20.24 -19.74 7.73
N LEU A 21 -19.57 -20.83 8.12
CA LEU A 21 -18.26 -21.24 7.62
C LEU A 21 -18.33 -22.12 6.36
N GLU A 22 -19.52 -22.47 5.89
CA GLU A 22 -19.66 -23.26 4.66
C GLU A 22 -19.21 -22.44 3.45
N ASN A 23 -18.30 -23.02 2.67
CA ASN A 23 -17.70 -22.38 1.51
C ASN A 23 -18.64 -22.33 0.31
N VAL A 24 -18.80 -21.14 -0.28
CA VAL A 24 -19.63 -20.88 -1.45
C VAL A 24 -18.82 -20.16 -2.51
N GLU A 25 -18.90 -20.63 -3.75
CA GLU A 25 -18.31 -19.94 -4.90
C GLU A 25 -19.17 -18.72 -5.27
N VAL A 26 -18.61 -17.52 -5.17
CA VAL A 26 -19.31 -16.25 -5.43
C VAL A 26 -19.01 -15.66 -6.80
N GLN A 27 -17.90 -16.09 -7.40
CA GLN A 27 -17.51 -15.88 -8.79
C GLN A 27 -16.50 -16.98 -9.17
N GLU A 28 -16.23 -17.14 -10.46
CA GLU A 28 -15.29 -18.16 -10.97
C GLU A 28 -13.97 -18.15 -10.19
N GLY A 29 -13.70 -19.24 -9.47
CA GLY A 29 -12.47 -19.44 -8.71
C GLY A 29 -12.36 -18.64 -7.40
N LEU A 30 -13.41 -17.92 -6.98
CA LEU A 30 -13.45 -17.24 -5.68
C LEU A 30 -14.49 -17.89 -4.77
N ILE A 31 -14.00 -18.47 -3.69
CA ILE A 31 -14.78 -19.17 -2.68
C ILE A 31 -14.72 -18.37 -1.39
N LEU A 32 -15.88 -18.11 -0.79
CA LEU A 32 -16.01 -17.42 0.48
C LEU A 32 -16.93 -18.22 1.42
N PRO A 33 -16.66 -18.24 2.74
CA PRO A 33 -17.65 -18.65 3.73
C PRO A 33 -18.98 -17.92 3.56
N LYS A 34 -20.12 -18.61 3.78
CA LYS A 34 -21.47 -18.03 3.69
C LYS A 34 -21.62 -16.70 4.42
N ALA A 35 -20.96 -16.57 5.57
CA ALA A 35 -20.91 -15.34 6.36
C ALA A 35 -20.51 -14.12 5.52
N PHE A 36 -19.54 -14.27 4.60
CA PHE A 36 -19.04 -13.21 3.73
C PHE A 36 -19.68 -13.26 2.34
N ALA A 37 -20.00 -14.45 1.83
CA ALA A 37 -20.64 -14.62 0.52
C ALA A 37 -22.00 -13.89 0.43
N ASN A 38 -22.75 -13.84 1.54
CA ASN A 38 -24.00 -13.08 1.62
C ASN A 38 -23.84 -11.56 1.41
N HIS A 39 -22.61 -11.07 1.53
CA HIS A 39 -22.24 -9.67 1.33
C HIS A 39 -21.41 -9.46 0.06
N TRP A 40 -21.38 -10.44 -0.85
CA TRP A 40 -20.55 -10.40 -2.04
C TRP A 40 -20.75 -9.14 -2.91
N GLU A 41 -21.99 -8.68 -3.11
CA GLU A 41 -22.23 -7.46 -3.89
C GLU A 41 -21.65 -6.20 -3.22
N GLU A 42 -21.59 -6.17 -1.89
CA GLU A 42 -20.93 -5.08 -1.14
C GLU A 42 -19.40 -5.16 -1.32
N ILE A 43 -18.82 -6.35 -1.21
CA ILE A 43 -17.37 -6.60 -1.42
C ILE A 43 -16.97 -6.23 -2.85
N LYS A 44 -17.72 -6.73 -3.83
CA LYS A 44 -17.47 -6.53 -5.26
C LYS A 44 -17.48 -5.06 -5.66
N ALA A 45 -18.32 -4.24 -5.02
CA ALA A 45 -18.36 -2.80 -5.24
C ALA A 45 -17.07 -2.07 -4.80
N THR A 46 -16.21 -2.72 -4.02
CA THR A 46 -14.90 -2.20 -3.59
C THR A 46 -13.76 -2.62 -4.53
N ALA A 47 -14.04 -3.30 -5.64
CA ALA A 47 -13.00 -3.75 -6.54
C ALA A 47 -12.09 -2.59 -7.03
N LEU A 48 -10.78 -2.76 -6.85
CA LEU A 48 -9.76 -1.89 -7.45
C LEU A 48 -8.80 -2.72 -8.29
N ASP A 49 -8.41 -2.17 -9.43
CA ASP A 49 -7.29 -2.70 -10.20
C ASP A 49 -5.97 -2.20 -9.58
N TYR A 50 -4.97 -3.07 -9.60
CA TYR A 50 -3.61 -2.75 -9.15
C TYR A 50 -2.58 -3.48 -10.01
N VAL A 51 -1.32 -3.07 -9.89
CA VAL A 51 -0.18 -3.79 -10.47
C VAL A 51 0.53 -4.54 -9.37
N GLU A 52 0.45 -5.86 -9.39
CA GLU A 52 1.28 -6.74 -8.57
C GLU A 52 2.74 -6.65 -9.02
N ILE A 53 3.66 -6.64 -8.05
CA ILE A 53 5.09 -6.63 -8.29
C ILE A 53 5.68 -7.92 -7.72
N ILE A 54 6.35 -8.69 -8.58
CA ILE A 54 7.10 -9.87 -8.18
C ILE A 54 8.58 -9.51 -8.22
N ALA A 55 9.23 -9.57 -7.06
CA ALA A 55 10.65 -9.27 -6.88
C ALA A 55 11.48 -10.56 -6.92
N THR A 56 12.48 -10.61 -7.81
CA THR A 56 13.42 -11.74 -7.93
C THR A 56 14.85 -11.26 -7.71
N PRO A 57 15.64 -11.88 -6.81
CA PRO A 57 17.03 -11.47 -6.56
C PRO A 57 17.88 -11.45 -7.83
N ALA A 58 18.69 -10.40 -8.01
CA ALA A 58 19.59 -10.27 -9.15
C ALA A 58 20.74 -9.29 -8.84
N ASP A 59 21.86 -9.42 -9.55
CA ASP A 59 23.05 -8.57 -9.34
C ASP A 59 23.38 -7.65 -10.52
N LYS A 60 22.59 -7.72 -11.60
CA LYS A 60 22.85 -6.98 -12.84
C LYS A 60 21.63 -6.20 -13.29
N PHE A 61 21.80 -4.89 -13.38
CA PHE A 61 20.75 -3.95 -13.74
C PHE A 61 21.24 -3.01 -14.85
N THR A 62 20.35 -2.72 -15.78
CA THR A 62 20.39 -1.54 -16.63
C THR A 62 19.96 -0.33 -15.82
N ALA A 63 20.40 0.86 -16.20
CA ALA A 63 20.20 2.02 -15.35
C ALA A 63 18.71 2.36 -15.15
N THR A 64 17.87 2.12 -16.16
CA THR A 64 16.46 2.52 -16.20
C THR A 64 15.47 1.42 -15.87
N GLU A 65 15.91 0.19 -15.53
CA GLU A 65 14.97 -0.87 -15.21
C GLU A 65 14.34 -0.69 -13.83
N SER A 66 13.17 -1.28 -13.63
CA SER A 66 12.54 -1.30 -12.32
C SER A 66 13.26 -2.27 -11.38
N SER A 67 13.53 -1.83 -10.15
CA SER A 67 14.31 -2.59 -9.18
C SER A 67 13.98 -2.21 -7.74
N PHE A 68 14.26 -3.14 -6.81
CA PHE A 68 14.36 -2.84 -5.38
C PHE A 68 15.82 -2.92 -4.94
N GLY A 69 16.24 -1.99 -4.09
CA GLY A 69 17.55 -2.00 -3.44
C GLY A 69 18.74 -2.07 -4.41
N SER A 70 18.63 -1.47 -5.61
CA SER A 70 19.76 -1.33 -6.54
C SER A 70 20.23 0.12 -6.63
N ILE A 71 21.38 0.35 -7.26
CA ILE A 71 21.79 1.69 -7.68
C ILE A 71 20.72 2.23 -8.65
N PRO A 72 20.12 3.41 -8.38
CA PRO A 72 19.07 3.98 -9.22
C PRO A 72 19.67 4.66 -10.46
N PHE A 73 18.82 4.96 -11.44
CA PHE A 73 19.15 5.87 -12.52
C PHE A 73 19.50 7.26 -11.95
N PHE A 74 20.77 7.61 -11.94
CA PHE A 74 21.23 8.91 -11.46
C PHE A 74 21.81 9.71 -12.63
N PRO A 75 21.13 10.75 -13.14
CA PRO A 75 21.60 11.50 -14.30
C PRO A 75 22.74 12.47 -13.98
N THR A 76 23.62 12.73 -14.96
CA THR A 76 24.70 13.73 -14.83
C THR A 76 24.13 15.12 -14.61
N GLY A 77 24.75 15.89 -13.69
CA GLY A 77 24.36 17.27 -13.40
C GLY A 77 23.20 17.42 -12.41
N PHE A 78 22.75 16.32 -11.82
CA PHE A 78 21.74 16.33 -10.74
C PHE A 78 22.42 16.05 -9.41
N ASP A 79 21.87 16.64 -8.35
CA ASP A 79 22.28 16.35 -6.98
C ASP A 79 21.63 15.07 -6.48
N TYR A 80 22.39 14.27 -5.76
CA TYR A 80 21.87 13.05 -5.13
C TYR A 80 21.03 13.40 -3.89
N PRO A 81 19.93 12.68 -3.60
CA PRO A 81 19.12 12.91 -2.40
C PRO A 81 19.92 12.76 -1.10
N MET A 82 19.91 13.81 -0.28
CA MET A 82 20.55 13.85 1.03
C MET A 82 19.50 14.01 2.13
N ASP A 83 19.74 13.43 3.30
CA ASP A 83 18.93 13.64 4.50
C ASP A 83 19.22 15.00 5.19
N GLY A 84 18.50 15.29 6.27
CA GLY A 84 18.67 16.53 7.05
C GLY A 84 20.05 16.72 7.68
N GLN A 85 20.91 15.69 7.70
CA GLN A 85 22.30 15.74 8.15
C GLN A 85 23.30 15.79 6.98
N GLY A 86 22.80 15.94 5.75
CA GLY A 86 23.62 15.95 4.54
C GLY A 86 24.21 14.59 4.17
N GLN A 87 23.68 13.48 4.71
CA GLN A 87 24.11 12.13 4.34
C GLN A 87 23.33 11.61 3.13
N PRO A 88 23.96 10.86 2.21
CA PRO A 88 23.26 10.25 1.10
C PRO A 88 22.15 9.29 1.55
N MET A 89 20.94 9.48 1.04
CA MET A 89 19.81 8.59 1.29
C MET A 89 19.96 7.23 0.60
N ILE A 90 19.39 6.18 1.20
CA ILE A 90 19.35 4.83 0.63
C ILE A 90 18.30 4.79 -0.50
N PRO A 91 18.66 4.35 -1.71
CA PRO A 91 17.69 4.10 -2.78
C PRO A 91 16.92 2.81 -2.49
N LEU A 92 15.62 2.93 -2.28
CA LEU A 92 14.77 1.83 -1.88
C LEU A 92 14.18 1.09 -3.08
N ALA A 93 13.61 1.84 -4.01
CA ALA A 93 12.96 1.30 -5.19
C ALA A 93 13.03 2.28 -6.36
N GLN A 94 13.10 1.72 -7.56
CA GLN A 94 12.93 2.40 -8.82
C GLN A 94 11.85 1.68 -9.62
N LEU A 95 10.87 2.42 -10.14
CA LEU A 95 9.84 1.87 -11.02
C LEU A 95 9.85 2.64 -12.33
N ASN A 96 10.02 1.92 -13.44
CA ASN A 96 9.85 2.44 -14.78
C ASN A 96 8.42 2.14 -15.25
N PHE A 97 7.61 3.19 -15.39
CA PHE A 97 6.20 3.01 -15.78
C PHE A 97 6.03 2.39 -17.18
N ALA A 98 7.06 2.41 -18.02
CA ALA A 98 7.03 1.74 -19.32
C ALA A 98 7.10 0.20 -19.21
N GLU A 99 7.53 -0.34 -18.07
CA GLU A 99 7.62 -1.79 -17.81
C GLU A 99 6.34 -2.35 -17.17
N MET A 100 5.43 -1.48 -16.74
CA MET A 100 4.23 -1.84 -16.01
C MET A 100 2.98 -1.82 -16.90
N PRO A 101 1.98 -2.67 -16.62
CA PRO A 101 0.65 -2.48 -17.17
C PRO A 101 0.08 -1.10 -16.78
N ALA A 102 -0.50 -0.39 -17.74
CA ALA A 102 -1.15 0.89 -17.47
C ALA A 102 -2.34 0.72 -16.52
N ILE A 103 -2.39 1.57 -15.50
CA ILE A 103 -3.49 1.67 -14.54
C ILE A 103 -3.96 3.13 -14.44
N GLU A 104 -5.24 3.34 -14.19
CA GLU A 104 -5.86 4.67 -14.18
C GLU A 104 -5.23 5.58 -13.12
N GLY A 105 -4.94 6.83 -13.50
CA GLY A 105 -4.35 7.83 -12.59
C GLY A 105 -2.82 7.81 -12.49
N TYR A 106 -2.15 6.85 -13.14
CA TYR A 106 -0.68 6.74 -13.13
C TYR A 106 -0.06 7.14 -14.48
N PRO A 107 1.20 7.62 -14.49
CA PRO A 107 1.97 7.80 -15.71
C PRO A 107 2.15 6.47 -16.46
N THR A 108 2.30 6.54 -17.78
CA THR A 108 2.59 5.37 -18.65
C THR A 108 4.06 5.33 -19.10
N LYS A 109 4.87 6.28 -18.65
CA LYS A 109 6.29 6.45 -18.98
C LYS A 109 7.00 7.17 -17.85
N GLY A 110 8.33 7.25 -17.93
CA GLY A 110 9.16 7.86 -16.93
C GLY A 110 9.46 6.91 -15.76
N ILE A 111 10.37 7.35 -14.91
CA ILE A 111 10.88 6.59 -13.77
C ILE A 111 10.51 7.32 -12.49
N VAL A 112 9.92 6.61 -11.54
CA VAL A 112 9.79 7.07 -10.15
C VAL A 112 10.80 6.34 -9.27
N GLN A 113 11.43 7.08 -8.35
CA GLN A 113 12.44 6.60 -7.43
C GLN A 113 12.08 6.99 -6.01
N PHE A 114 12.36 6.08 -5.09
CA PHE A 114 12.09 6.22 -3.66
C PHE A 114 13.40 6.13 -2.89
N TYR A 115 13.63 7.10 -2.01
CA TYR A 115 14.81 7.23 -1.19
C TYR A 115 14.40 7.41 0.27
N ILE A 116 15.16 6.83 1.19
CA ILE A 116 14.95 6.94 2.64
C ILE A 116 16.23 7.36 3.35
N ALA A 117 16.12 8.12 4.43
CA ALA A 117 17.26 8.45 5.27
C ALA A 117 17.87 7.17 5.87
N ASN A 118 19.18 7.20 6.06
CA ASN A 118 19.96 6.07 6.53
C ASN A 118 19.93 5.97 8.07
N THR A 119 18.77 5.65 8.62
CA THR A 119 18.50 5.60 10.08
C THR A 119 17.96 4.24 10.50
N ASP A 120 18.06 3.93 11.79
CA ASP A 120 17.47 2.73 12.41
C ASP A 120 15.94 2.64 12.29
N THR A 121 15.28 3.76 11.97
CA THR A 121 13.84 3.87 11.70
C THR A 121 13.47 3.87 10.21
N TYR A 122 14.42 3.58 9.32
CA TYR A 122 14.20 3.56 7.86
C TYR A 122 13.66 4.89 7.29
N GLY A 123 14.11 6.02 7.84
CA GLY A 123 13.64 7.35 7.44
C GLY A 123 12.21 7.69 7.89
N LEU A 124 11.62 6.90 8.79
CA LEU A 124 10.34 7.25 9.41
C LEU A 124 10.54 8.37 10.43
N ASP A 125 9.78 9.45 10.24
CA ASP A 125 9.60 10.53 11.20
C ASP A 125 8.22 10.36 11.86
N PHE A 126 8.21 10.07 13.16
CA PHE A 126 6.99 9.79 13.93
C PHE A 126 6.16 11.04 14.23
N ASP A 127 6.75 12.23 14.12
CA ASP A 127 6.07 13.50 14.39
C ASP A 127 5.56 14.15 13.09
N ASN A 128 6.37 14.08 12.03
CA ASN A 128 6.05 14.62 10.72
C ASN A 128 6.31 13.60 9.60
N HIS A 129 5.28 12.82 9.28
CA HIS A 129 5.31 11.80 8.23
C HIS A 129 5.55 12.36 6.79
N TYR A 130 5.65 13.69 6.60
CA TYR A 130 5.97 14.33 5.32
C TYR A 130 7.32 15.05 5.35
N ASN A 131 8.18 14.74 6.32
CA ASN A 131 9.47 15.38 6.46
C ASN A 131 10.37 15.08 5.24
N PRO A 132 10.70 16.07 4.40
CA PRO A 132 11.55 15.84 3.23
C PRO A 132 13.00 15.49 3.60
N ASP A 133 13.39 15.72 4.86
CA ASP A 133 14.72 15.37 5.38
C ASP A 133 14.81 13.86 5.70
N SER A 134 13.69 13.15 5.75
CA SER A 134 13.63 11.74 6.14
C SER A 134 13.41 10.79 4.95
N PHE A 135 12.83 11.28 3.85
CA PHE A 135 12.69 10.52 2.60
C PHE A 135 12.58 11.45 1.39
N ARG A 136 12.83 10.90 0.19
CA ARG A 136 12.69 11.63 -1.08
C ARG A 136 12.03 10.76 -2.13
N VAL A 137 11.12 11.35 -2.91
CA VAL A 137 10.53 10.71 -4.09
C VAL A 137 10.85 11.54 -5.31
N ILE A 138 11.55 10.97 -6.30
CA ILE A 138 11.91 11.66 -7.54
C ILE A 138 11.11 11.04 -8.68
N TYR A 139 10.60 11.88 -9.58
CA TYR A 139 10.04 11.45 -10.86
C TYR A 139 10.85 12.05 -12.00
N ILE A 140 11.32 11.19 -12.90
CA ILE A 140 12.11 11.52 -14.08
C ILE A 140 11.24 11.19 -15.30
N GLU A 141 10.70 12.21 -15.94
CA GLU A 141 9.72 12.03 -17.02
C GLU A 141 10.33 11.43 -18.30
N HIS A 142 11.59 11.79 -18.59
CA HIS A 142 12.27 11.50 -19.86
C HIS A 142 13.69 10.94 -19.63
N PRO A 143 13.83 9.77 -18.99
CA PRO A 143 15.15 9.18 -18.70
C PRO A 143 15.97 8.89 -19.96
N GLU A 144 15.32 8.65 -21.11
CA GLU A 144 15.95 8.39 -22.40
C GLU A 144 16.75 9.59 -22.95
N ASN A 145 16.43 10.81 -22.51
CA ASN A 145 17.08 12.04 -22.94
C ASN A 145 18.25 12.45 -22.03
N MET A 146 18.62 11.60 -21.08
CA MET A 146 19.56 11.91 -20.02
C MET A 146 20.73 10.92 -20.01
N THR A 147 21.91 11.41 -19.65
CA THR A 147 23.12 10.60 -19.52
C THR A 147 23.26 10.11 -18.08
N VAL A 148 23.54 8.82 -17.89
CA VAL A 148 23.83 8.24 -16.57
C VAL A 148 25.11 8.86 -16.01
N ASN A 149 25.06 9.29 -14.76
CA ASN A 149 26.21 9.78 -14.03
C ASN A 149 27.20 8.62 -13.75
N PRO A 150 28.46 8.70 -14.23
CA PRO A 150 29.44 7.65 -13.98
C PRO A 150 29.99 7.66 -12.54
N HIS A 151 29.75 8.72 -11.77
CA HIS A 151 30.30 8.91 -10.43
C HIS A 151 29.33 8.44 -9.33
N THR A 152 29.07 7.13 -9.29
CA THR A 152 28.17 6.50 -8.30
C THR A 152 28.89 5.73 -7.20
N SER A 153 30.23 5.73 -7.18
CA SER A 153 31.02 4.94 -6.22
C SER A 153 30.76 5.29 -4.75
N PHE A 154 30.27 6.50 -4.45
CA PHE A 154 29.86 6.88 -3.10
C PHE A 154 28.65 6.05 -2.60
N LEU A 155 27.84 5.53 -3.52
CA LEU A 155 26.71 4.66 -3.20
C LEU A 155 27.13 3.27 -2.74
N ASP A 156 28.36 2.82 -3.03
CA ASP A 156 28.81 1.48 -2.62
C ASP A 156 28.71 1.27 -1.10
N ASN A 157 28.91 2.33 -0.31
CA ASN A 157 28.73 2.30 1.14
C ASN A 157 27.26 2.43 1.54
N VAL A 158 26.49 3.25 0.83
CA VAL A 158 25.04 3.44 1.07
C VAL A 158 24.29 2.13 0.86
N MET A 159 24.59 1.40 -0.22
CA MET A 159 23.97 0.12 -0.55
C MET A 159 24.31 -1.01 0.43
N LYS A 160 25.37 -0.83 1.23
CA LYS A 160 25.79 -1.80 2.27
C LYS A 160 25.29 -1.44 3.67
N SER A 161 24.48 -0.39 3.79
CA SER A 161 23.95 0.00 5.08
C SER A 161 23.12 -1.13 5.71
N GLU A 162 23.39 -1.41 6.98
CA GLU A 162 22.59 -2.33 7.79
C GLU A 162 21.16 -1.81 8.04
N TYR A 163 20.94 -0.51 7.81
CA TYR A 163 19.63 0.13 7.88
C TYR A 163 18.85 0.08 6.55
N SER A 164 19.32 -0.66 5.54
CA SER A 164 18.50 -0.95 4.37
C SER A 164 17.42 -1.99 4.72
N PRO A 165 16.12 -1.71 4.49
CA PRO A 165 15.06 -2.70 4.67
C PRO A 165 15.02 -3.74 3.52
N VAL A 166 15.83 -3.53 2.46
CA VAL A 166 15.97 -4.45 1.33
C VAL A 166 17.36 -5.08 1.40
N TYR A 167 17.41 -6.39 1.62
CA TYR A 167 18.65 -7.12 1.89
C TYR A 167 19.59 -7.21 0.68
N LYS A 168 19.03 -7.33 -0.53
CA LYS A 168 19.79 -7.43 -1.79
C LYS A 168 18.98 -6.87 -2.95
N PRO A 169 19.62 -6.55 -4.07
CA PRO A 169 18.90 -6.01 -5.22
C PRO A 169 17.96 -7.05 -5.85
N HIS A 170 16.80 -6.59 -6.33
CA HIS A 170 15.81 -7.43 -7.00
C HIS A 170 15.38 -6.82 -8.33
N LYS A 171 15.24 -7.67 -9.36
CA LYS A 171 14.50 -7.33 -10.59
C LYS A 171 13.01 -7.47 -10.34
N LEU A 172 12.24 -6.63 -11.00
CA LEU A 172 10.79 -6.59 -10.84
C LEU A 172 10.09 -7.09 -12.11
N SER A 173 9.00 -7.82 -11.91
CA SER A 173 8.04 -8.13 -12.96
C SER A 173 6.63 -7.77 -12.50
N PHE A 174 5.77 -7.47 -13.45
CA PHE A 174 4.52 -6.78 -13.19
C PHE A 174 3.32 -7.54 -13.77
N ALA A 175 2.25 -7.64 -13.00
CA ALA A 175 0.99 -8.20 -13.46
C ALA A 175 -0.18 -7.32 -13.04
N ARG A 176 -1.10 -7.03 -13.96
CA ARG A 176 -2.35 -6.36 -13.59
C ARG A 176 -3.24 -7.36 -12.86
N LYS A 177 -3.72 -6.96 -11.69
CA LYS A 177 -4.57 -7.75 -10.82
C LYS A 177 -5.74 -6.90 -10.34
N ARG A 178 -6.66 -7.56 -9.66
CA ARG A 178 -7.82 -6.93 -9.01
C ARG A 178 -7.91 -7.45 -7.59
N GLU A 179 -8.18 -6.55 -6.67
CA GLU A 179 -8.42 -6.88 -5.27
C GLU A 179 -9.64 -6.13 -4.73
N TYR A 180 -10.07 -6.54 -3.54
CA TYR A 180 -11.17 -5.95 -2.79
C TYR A 180 -10.62 -5.29 -1.53
N VAL A 181 -11.44 -4.47 -0.87
CA VAL A 181 -10.99 -3.75 0.32
C VAL A 181 -10.54 -4.73 1.42
N GLY A 182 -9.33 -4.53 1.91
CA GLY A 182 -8.79 -5.23 3.08
C GLY A 182 -9.19 -4.54 4.38
N ILE A 183 -9.26 -5.30 5.46
CA ILE A 183 -9.56 -4.77 6.81
C ILE A 183 -8.49 -3.81 7.35
N SER A 184 -7.27 -3.85 6.82
CA SER A 184 -6.17 -2.97 7.22
C SER A 184 -6.20 -1.59 6.54
N ASP A 185 -7.04 -1.34 5.52
CA ASP A 185 -7.11 -0.04 4.83
C ASP A 185 -8.22 0.82 5.43
N TYR A 186 -7.94 2.09 5.76
CA TYR A 186 -8.92 3.00 6.35
C TYR A 186 -10.22 3.16 5.54
N ARG A 187 -10.19 2.87 4.23
CA ARG A 187 -11.39 2.91 3.37
C ARG A 187 -12.40 1.83 3.71
N TYR A 188 -11.97 0.73 4.34
CA TYR A 188 -12.87 -0.29 4.90
C TYR A 188 -14.01 0.36 5.69
N ASN A 189 -13.70 1.32 6.56
CA ASN A 189 -14.67 2.06 7.39
C ASN A 189 -15.54 3.08 6.62
N LEU A 190 -15.22 3.42 5.37
CA LEU A 190 -15.87 4.50 4.61
C LEU A 190 -16.97 4.03 3.65
N HIS A 191 -16.92 2.77 3.22
CA HIS A 191 -17.83 2.26 2.21
C HIS A 191 -19.24 1.90 2.76
N GLY A 192 -19.55 2.23 4.02
CA GLY A 192 -20.71 1.69 4.74
C GLY A 192 -20.58 0.18 5.00
N PHE A 193 -19.38 -0.33 4.75
CA PHE A 193 -18.92 -1.69 4.90
C PHE A 193 -18.42 -1.85 6.32
N SER A 194 -18.94 -2.82 7.04
CA SER A 194 -18.46 -3.17 8.36
C SER A 194 -18.54 -4.68 8.43
N ILE A 195 -17.43 -5.34 8.11
CA ILE A 195 -17.21 -6.77 8.39
C ILE A 195 -17.60 -7.03 9.86
N ASP A 196 -17.28 -6.12 10.79
CA ASP A 196 -17.74 -6.21 12.18
C ASP A 196 -19.25 -6.30 12.33
N SER A 197 -20.02 -5.55 11.52
CA SER A 197 -21.47 -5.60 11.53
C SER A 197 -22.03 -6.92 10.99
N TRP A 198 -21.30 -7.61 10.12
CA TRP A 198 -21.74 -8.87 9.52
C TRP A 198 -21.72 -10.01 10.53
N TYR A 199 -20.77 -9.99 11.46
CA TYR A 199 -20.70 -10.97 12.54
C TYR A 199 -21.07 -10.43 13.93
N ALA A 200 -21.44 -9.16 14.10
CA ALA A 200 -21.86 -8.58 15.40
C ALA A 200 -22.99 -9.36 16.10
N GLY A 201 -23.72 -10.18 15.35
CA GLY A 201 -24.80 -11.00 15.85
C GLY A 201 -24.41 -12.36 16.44
N TYR A 202 -23.18 -12.82 16.28
CA TYR A 202 -22.70 -14.10 16.80
C TYR A 202 -22.21 -13.96 18.25
N SER A 203 -22.08 -15.10 18.95
CA SER A 203 -21.41 -15.14 20.25
C SER A 203 -19.93 -14.75 20.11
N GLU A 204 -19.26 -14.43 21.22
CA GLU A 204 -17.87 -13.97 21.21
C GLU A 204 -16.92 -14.99 20.54
N GLU A 205 -17.06 -16.28 20.85
CA GLU A 205 -16.24 -17.36 20.27
C GLU A 205 -16.44 -17.50 18.74
N GLU A 206 -17.70 -17.45 18.31
CA GLU A 206 -18.07 -17.50 16.89
C GLU A 206 -17.58 -16.25 16.13
N ARG A 207 -17.63 -15.07 16.78
CA ARG A 207 -17.11 -13.82 16.22
C ARG A 207 -15.61 -13.86 16.01
N ASN A 208 -14.85 -14.33 17.00
CA ASN A 208 -13.41 -14.48 16.88
C ASN A 208 -13.03 -15.39 15.70
N SER A 209 -13.79 -16.49 15.52
CA SER A 209 -13.57 -17.41 14.39
C SER A 209 -13.80 -16.73 13.03
N LEU A 210 -14.85 -15.91 12.91
CA LEU A 210 -15.14 -15.17 11.67
C LEU A 210 -14.15 -14.02 11.46
N GLU A 211 -13.69 -13.39 12.53
CA GLU A 211 -12.67 -12.35 12.48
C GLU A 211 -11.36 -12.93 11.92
N ASP A 212 -10.88 -14.06 12.43
CA ASP A 212 -9.69 -14.75 11.93
C ASP A 212 -9.81 -15.11 10.43
N GLU A 213 -10.94 -15.68 10.01
CA GLU A 213 -11.22 -15.95 8.60
C GLU A 213 -11.20 -14.68 7.74
N SER A 214 -11.69 -13.55 8.28
CA SER A 214 -11.66 -12.28 7.55
C SER A 214 -10.25 -11.72 7.36
N TYR A 215 -9.34 -11.91 8.34
CA TYR A 215 -7.93 -11.52 8.20
C TYR A 215 -7.25 -12.27 7.06
N GLU A 216 -7.53 -13.56 6.91
CA GLU A 216 -6.97 -14.38 5.83
C GLU A 216 -7.58 -14.04 4.46
N LEU A 217 -8.91 -13.91 4.38
CA LEU A 217 -9.62 -13.67 3.13
C LEU A 217 -9.42 -12.26 2.56
N PHE A 218 -9.33 -11.26 3.44
CA PHE A 218 -9.19 -9.85 3.06
C PHE A 218 -7.76 -9.33 3.30
N ASN A 219 -6.79 -10.24 3.24
CA ASN A 219 -5.37 -9.93 3.27
C ASN A 219 -4.95 -9.25 1.95
N THR A 220 -4.43 -8.02 2.03
CA THR A 220 -3.96 -7.27 0.85
C THR A 220 -2.44 -7.07 0.88
N THR A 221 -1.71 -7.99 1.51
CA THR A 221 -0.24 -7.99 1.53
C THR A 221 0.38 -8.19 0.14
N GLY A 222 1.71 -8.01 0.06
CA GLY A 222 2.50 -8.13 -1.16
C GLY A 222 2.97 -6.78 -1.70
N HIS A 223 3.86 -6.83 -2.69
CA HIS A 223 4.36 -5.63 -3.36
C HIS A 223 3.41 -5.23 -4.48
N LYS A 224 3.02 -3.96 -4.53
CA LYS A 224 2.04 -3.49 -5.51
C LYS A 224 2.16 -2.01 -5.82
N VAL A 225 1.56 -1.59 -6.94
CA VAL A 225 1.21 -0.20 -7.24
C VAL A 225 -0.30 -0.08 -7.41
N GLY A 226 -0.92 0.84 -6.68
CA GLY A 226 -2.38 1.02 -6.66
C GLY A 226 -3.05 0.19 -5.57
N GLY A 227 -4.36 -0.04 -5.73
CA GLY A 227 -5.12 -0.94 -4.85
C GLY A 227 -5.36 -0.45 -3.42
N TYR A 228 -5.39 -1.40 -2.48
CA TYR A 228 -5.56 -1.22 -1.04
C TYR A 228 -4.25 -1.45 -0.28
N ALA A 229 -4.06 -0.65 0.78
CA ALA A 229 -2.89 -0.74 1.63
C ALA A 229 -3.08 -1.78 2.73
N ASN A 230 -1.96 -2.31 3.22
CA ASN A 230 -1.93 -3.29 4.29
C ASN A 230 -0.92 -2.86 5.35
N PHE A 231 -1.26 -3.05 6.62
CA PHE A 231 -0.44 -2.63 7.76
C PHE A 231 -0.36 -3.77 8.78
N ALA A 232 0.81 -3.90 9.44
CA ALA A 232 0.96 -4.80 10.58
C ALA A 232 0.33 -4.23 11.87
N GLN A 233 0.14 -2.91 11.90
CA GLN A 233 -0.54 -2.17 12.96
C GLN A 233 -1.78 -1.51 12.33
N GLU A 234 -2.06 -0.27 12.69
CA GLU A 234 -3.21 0.47 12.18
C GLU A 234 -2.82 1.36 11.00
N ASP A 235 -3.81 1.70 10.18
CA ASP A 235 -3.65 2.64 9.09
C ASP A 235 -3.50 4.08 9.65
N PRO A 236 -2.34 4.75 9.49
CA PRO A 236 -2.11 6.10 10.02
C PRO A 236 -3.05 7.15 9.41
N ARG A 237 -3.76 6.81 8.32
CA ARG A 237 -4.73 7.67 7.63
C ARG A 237 -6.04 7.81 8.38
N GLU A 238 -6.37 6.88 9.27
CA GLU A 238 -7.55 6.98 10.12
C GLU A 238 -7.45 8.16 11.09
N TYR A 239 -6.27 8.38 11.65
CA TYR A 239 -6.00 9.44 12.63
C TYR A 239 -6.08 10.85 12.05
N ILE A 240 -5.77 11.01 10.76
CA ILE A 240 -5.97 12.30 10.07
C ILE A 240 -7.45 12.70 10.05
N LYS A 241 -8.37 11.74 9.95
CA LYS A 241 -9.80 12.02 9.84
C LYS A 241 -10.48 12.30 11.18
N SER A 242 -10.01 11.70 12.27
CA SER A 242 -10.70 11.78 13.56
C SER A 242 -10.46 13.10 14.31
N GLY A 243 -9.49 13.92 13.89
CA GLY A 243 -9.16 15.20 14.54
C GLY A 243 -8.67 15.05 15.99
N ARG A 244 -8.48 13.81 16.47
CA ARG A 244 -7.96 13.49 17.79
C ARG A 244 -6.44 13.47 17.72
N HIS A 245 -5.83 14.65 17.62
CA HIS A 245 -4.51 14.99 18.20
C HIS A 245 -4.39 16.52 18.17
N GLY A 246 -3.97 17.09 19.31
CA GLY A 246 -3.71 18.51 19.50
C GLY A 246 -2.46 19.02 18.76
N TYR A 247 -2.34 18.72 17.46
CA TYR A 247 -1.29 19.26 16.60
C TYR A 247 -1.95 19.84 15.34
N HIS A 248 -2.24 21.14 15.44
CA HIS A 248 -2.46 22.13 14.40
C HIS A 248 -3.32 21.78 13.18
N LYS A 249 -4.46 22.49 13.10
CA LYS A 249 -5.38 22.54 11.97
C LYS A 249 -4.68 22.85 10.64
N ARG A 250 -4.58 21.86 9.76
CA ARG A 250 -4.71 21.88 8.28
C ARG A 250 -3.95 20.68 7.68
N PHE A 251 -4.42 19.46 7.91
CA PHE A 251 -3.78 18.27 7.34
C PHE A 251 -4.75 17.50 6.46
N ARG A 252 -4.73 17.82 5.15
CA ARG A 252 -5.31 16.96 4.11
C ARG A 252 -4.17 16.15 3.52
N GLY A 253 -4.23 14.83 3.71
CA GLY A 253 -3.73 13.89 2.71
C GLY A 253 -2.51 13.09 3.11
N TYR A 254 -2.70 11.97 3.80
CA TYR A 254 -1.84 10.82 3.56
C TYR A 254 -2.25 10.22 2.22
N PHE A 255 -1.60 10.73 1.18
CA PHE A 255 -1.47 10.22 -0.17
C PHE A 255 -2.75 9.74 -0.91
N VAL A 256 -3.49 10.70 -1.50
CA VAL A 256 -4.34 10.56 -2.71
C VAL A 256 -4.29 11.90 -3.46
N PRO A 257 -3.73 12.03 -4.68
CA PRO A 257 -3.92 13.21 -5.48
C PRO A 257 -5.01 12.98 -6.52
N LYS A 258 -6.09 13.74 -6.39
CA LYS A 258 -6.84 14.23 -7.55
C LYS A 258 -5.90 15.18 -8.30
N MET A 259 -5.70 14.94 -9.60
CA MET A 259 -4.70 15.65 -10.42
C MET A 259 -4.84 17.18 -10.36
N GLY A 260 -3.70 17.83 -10.08
CA GLY A 260 -3.47 19.27 -10.15
C GLY A 260 -2.07 19.59 -9.61
N ASN A 261 -1.07 19.56 -10.50
CA ASN A 261 0.34 19.99 -10.37
C ASN A 261 1.14 19.64 -9.08
N ASN A 262 2.18 18.81 -9.28
CA ASN A 262 3.35 18.49 -8.42
C ASN A 262 3.20 17.47 -7.26
N GLN A 263 3.80 16.27 -7.46
CA GLN A 263 4.37 15.28 -6.50
C GLN A 263 3.38 14.53 -5.57
N CYS A 264 3.53 13.27 -5.09
CA CYS A 264 4.28 12.03 -5.39
C CYS A 264 3.66 10.89 -4.51
N TRP A 265 3.78 9.62 -4.93
CA TRP A 265 3.09 8.40 -4.45
C TRP A 265 3.79 7.62 -3.32
N TRP A 266 3.07 6.74 -2.59
CA TRP A 266 3.68 5.62 -1.81
C TRP A 266 2.71 4.44 -1.59
N TRP A 267 3.25 3.22 -1.75
CA TRP A 267 3.15 2.00 -0.91
C TRP A 267 3.96 0.89 -1.59
N LEU A 268 5.24 0.75 -1.23
CA LEU A 268 6.07 -0.35 -1.74
C LEU A 268 6.92 -0.91 -0.59
N LEU A 269 6.85 -2.23 -0.41
CA LEU A 269 7.69 -3.09 0.43
C LEU A 269 7.12 -3.42 1.81
N TYR A 270 6.38 -4.54 1.85
CA TYR A 270 6.63 -5.53 2.89
C TYR A 270 8.05 -6.09 2.72
N TYR A 271 8.71 -6.44 3.82
CA TYR A 271 10.01 -7.12 3.88
C TYR A 271 10.30 -8.05 2.68
N CYS A 272 11.25 -7.69 1.81
CA CYS A 272 11.89 -8.67 0.91
C CYS A 272 13.05 -9.33 1.68
N LYS A 273 12.86 -10.57 2.14
CA LYS A 273 13.96 -11.44 2.59
C LYS A 273 14.53 -12.24 1.41
#